data_AF-A0A0B6YNR4-F1
#
_entry.id   AF-A0A0B6YNR4-F1
#
_cell.length_a   1.000
_cell.length_b   1.000
_cell.length_c   1.000
_cell.angle_alpha   90.00
_cell.angle_beta   90.00
_cell.angle_gamma   90.00
#
_symmetry.space_group_name_H-M   'P 1'
#
loop_
_entity.id
_entity.type
_entity.pdbx_description
1 polymer ?
#
loop_
_entity_poly.entity_id
_entity_poly.type
_entity_poly.pdbx_seq_one_letter_code
_entity_poly.pdbx_strand_id
1 'polypeptide(L)'
;ISLYIRLLPGDYDNILSWPFLLPVSFTLYDQCAGADMRANLCETFQPEPVCSHFQKPTKYVEALGFGYPKFVSHEILKTRDYVKDDSLVFKVSVDNSTF
;
A
#
# COMPACT_ATOMS: atom_id res chain seq x y z
N ILE A 1 -8.98 10.65 1.37
CA ILE A 1 -8.11 9.64 2.00
C ILE A 1 -6.73 9.67 1.37
N SER A 2 -5.71 9.69 2.22
CA SER A 2 -4.29 9.58 1.87
C SER A 2 -3.78 8.25 2.43
N LEU A 3 -2.98 7.49 1.68
CA LEU A 3 -2.52 6.17 2.08
C LEU A 3 -1.01 6.04 1.88
N TYR A 4 -0.30 5.54 2.89
CA TYR A 4 1.16 5.46 2.93
C TYR A 4 1.61 4.13 3.51
N ILE A 5 2.79 3.66 3.08
CA ILE A 5 3.51 2.53 3.66
C ILE A 5 4.85 2.99 4.23
N ARG A 6 5.36 2.24 5.20
CA ARG A 6 6.71 2.39 5.74
C ARG A 6 7.30 1.01 5.98
N LEU A 7 8.58 0.83 5.67
CA LEU A 7 9.35 -0.34 6.09
C LEU A 7 9.74 -0.18 7.56
N LEU A 8 9.51 -1.22 8.36
CA LEU A 8 9.83 -1.25 9.77
C LEU A 8 11.01 -2.19 10.02
N PRO A 9 11.89 -1.92 11.00
CA PRO A 9 12.95 -2.84 11.36
C PRO A 9 12.41 -4.22 11.73
N GLY A 10 12.92 -5.27 11.09
CA GLY A 10 12.59 -6.67 11.34
C GLY A 10 13.78 -7.48 11.84
N ASP A 11 13.49 -8.60 12.49
CA ASP A 11 14.54 -9.48 13.06
C ASP A 11 15.44 -10.12 12.00
N TYR A 12 14.96 -10.20 10.75
CA TYR A 12 15.64 -10.86 9.64
C TYR A 12 16.24 -9.88 8.61
N ASP A 13 16.28 -8.58 8.90
CA ASP A 13 16.76 -7.55 7.95
C ASP A 13 18.22 -7.74 7.50
N ASN A 14 19.01 -8.55 8.21
CA ASN A 14 20.40 -8.86 7.83
C ASN A 14 20.52 -9.91 6.72
N ILE A 15 19.47 -10.69 6.46
CA ILE A 15 19.44 -11.70 5.40
C ILE A 15 18.50 -11.33 4.23
N LEU A 16 17.84 -10.17 4.31
CA LEU A 16 17.04 -9.62 3.24
C LEU A 16 17.89 -8.76 2.28
N SER A 17 17.50 -8.73 1.01
CA SER A 17 18.09 -7.84 0.02
C SER A 17 17.65 -6.40 0.24
N TRP A 18 18.58 -5.46 0.08
CA TRP A 18 18.34 -4.02 0.18
C TRP A 18 18.91 -3.27 -1.03
N PRO A 19 18.25 -2.18 -1.48
CA PRO A 19 16.98 -1.65 -1.00
C PRO A 19 15.79 -2.57 -1.30
N PHE A 20 14.64 -2.32 -0.67
CA PHE A 20 13.39 -3.01 -0.99
C PHE A 20 12.93 -2.58 -2.39
N LEU A 21 12.79 -3.55 -3.30
CA LEU A 21 12.49 -3.32 -4.72
C LEU A 21 11.27 -4.10 -5.22
N LEU A 22 10.46 -4.64 -4.31
CA LEU A 22 9.28 -5.39 -4.72
C LEU A 22 8.12 -4.44 -5.07
N PRO A 23 7.39 -4.66 -6.19
CA PRO A 23 6.21 -3.88 -6.50
C PRO A 23 5.19 -3.94 -5.35
N VAL A 24 4.60 -2.80 -5.02
CA VAL A 24 3.57 -2.70 -3.97
C VAL A 24 2.29 -2.16 -4.57
N SER A 25 1.18 -2.82 -4.28
CA SER A 25 -0.17 -2.37 -4.66
C SER A 25 -0.99 -2.03 -3.44
N PHE A 26 -1.66 -0.89 -3.48
CA PHE A 26 -2.71 -0.50 -2.56
C PHE A 26 -4.05 -0.67 -3.25
N THR A 27 -4.93 -1.50 -2.67
CA THR A 27 -6.27 -1.74 -3.18
C THR A 27 -7.29 -1.34 -2.13
N LEU A 28 -8.22 -0.45 -2.48
CA LEU A 28 -9.46 -0.24 -1.74
C LEU A 28 -10.56 -1.10 -2.37
N TYR A 29 -11.18 -1.94 -1.55
CA TYR A 29 -12.25 -2.81 -2.02
C TYR A 29 -13.58 -2.08 -2.13
N ASP A 30 -14.25 -2.30 -3.25
CA ASP A 30 -15.69 -2.12 -3.40
C ASP A 30 -16.38 -3.34 -2.77
N GLN A 31 -17.18 -3.11 -1.73
CA GLN A 31 -17.80 -4.16 -0.91
C GLN A 31 -19.18 -4.60 -1.45
N CYS A 32 -19.43 -4.35 -2.74
CA CYS A 32 -20.62 -4.81 -3.44
C CYS A 32 -20.81 -6.34 -3.32
N ALA A 33 -22.05 -6.77 -3.14
CA ALA A 33 -22.39 -8.19 -2.99
C ALA A 33 -22.12 -9.01 -4.26
N GLY A 34 -22.37 -8.44 -5.44
CA GLY A 34 -22.01 -9.03 -6.74
C GLY A 34 -20.51 -8.89 -6.97
N ALA A 35 -19.76 -9.98 -6.84
CA ALA A 35 -18.30 -9.96 -6.95
C ALA A 35 -17.79 -9.47 -8.32
N ASP A 36 -18.56 -9.76 -9.38
CA ASP A 36 -18.37 -9.31 -10.76
C ASP A 36 -18.65 -7.82 -10.97
N MET A 37 -19.43 -7.22 -10.08
CA MET A 37 -19.79 -5.79 -10.11
C MET A 37 -18.84 -4.92 -9.30
N ARG A 38 -17.88 -5.50 -8.57
CA ARG A 38 -16.92 -4.76 -7.74
C ARG A 38 -15.95 -3.98 -8.61
N ALA A 39 -15.85 -2.68 -8.36
CA ALA A 39 -14.86 -1.81 -8.99
C ALA A 39 -13.83 -1.35 -7.95
N ASN A 40 -12.93 -2.24 -7.55
CA ASN A 40 -11.87 -1.90 -6.59
C ASN A 40 -10.96 -0.80 -7.17
N LEU A 41 -10.53 0.13 -6.33
CA LEU A 41 -9.52 1.12 -6.71
C LEU A 41 -8.15 0.56 -6.37
N CYS A 42 -7.24 0.56 -7.33
CA CYS A 42 -5.90 0.02 -7.15
C CYS A 42 -4.84 1.00 -7.67
N GLU A 43 -3.86 1.32 -6.83
CA GLU A 43 -2.65 2.03 -7.23
C GLU A 43 -1.44 1.15 -6.92
N THR A 44 -0.55 1.02 -7.90
CA THR A 44 0.69 0.24 -7.77
C THR A 44 1.88 1.16 -7.98
N PHE A 45 2.91 0.99 -7.16
CA PHE A 45 4.20 1.62 -7.38
C PHE A 45 5.33 0.59 -7.36
N GLN A 46 6.37 0.90 -8.12
CA GLN A 46 7.63 0.18 -8.11
C GLN A 46 8.62 0.99 -7.26
N PRO A 47 9.15 0.46 -6.15
CA PRO A 47 10.18 1.13 -5.38
C PRO A 47 11.42 1.42 -6.22
N GLU A 48 11.93 2.65 -6.15
CA GLU A 48 13.17 3.05 -6.81
C GLU A 48 14.39 2.86 -5.89
N PRO A 49 15.53 2.35 -6.38
CA PRO A 49 16.71 2.08 -5.55
C PRO A 49 17.28 3.29 -4.81
N VAL A 50 17.11 4.49 -5.37
CA VAL A 50 17.64 5.75 -4.81
C VAL A 50 16.72 6.37 -3.76
N CYS A 51 15.49 5.85 -3.63
CA CYS A 51 14.51 6.40 -2.71
C CYS A 51 14.85 6.01 -1.26
N SER A 52 14.95 7.01 -0.38
CA SER A 52 15.31 6.80 1.03
C SER A 52 14.27 6.00 1.82
N HIS A 53 12.99 6.03 1.42
CA HIS A 53 11.90 5.30 2.07
C HIS A 53 11.99 3.78 1.94
N PHE A 54 12.81 3.28 0.99
CA PHE A 54 12.95 1.86 0.71
C PHE A 54 14.34 1.30 1.06
N GLN A 55 15.16 2.09 1.73
CA GLN A 55 16.43 1.62 2.29
C GLN A 55 16.19 0.74 3.52
N LYS A 56 17.23 0.01 3.94
CA LYS A 56 17.20 -0.79 5.16
C LYS A 56 16.78 0.07 6.36
N PRO A 57 15.64 -0.23 7.02
CA PRO A 57 15.17 0.56 8.13
C PRO A 57 16.12 0.41 9.32
N THR A 58 16.30 1.48 10.09
CA THR A 58 17.10 1.46 11.31
C THR A 58 16.25 1.94 12.49
N LYS A 59 16.56 1.49 13.71
CA LYS A 59 15.83 1.91 14.91
C LYS A 59 16.03 3.39 15.27
N TYR A 60 16.99 4.07 14.64
CA TYR A 60 17.42 5.42 14.99
C TYR A 60 16.82 6.51 14.09
N VAL A 61 16.21 6.13 12.95
CA VAL A 61 15.68 7.08 11.97
C VAL A 61 14.22 6.76 11.69
N GLU A 62 13.33 7.65 12.11
CA GLU A 62 11.92 7.58 11.73
C GLU A 62 11.72 8.16 10.33
N ALA A 63 11.61 7.29 9.33
CA ALA A 63 11.27 7.72 7.97
C ALA A 63 9.79 8.13 7.88
N LEU A 64 9.46 9.16 7.11
CA LEU A 64 8.06 9.41 6.70
C LEU A 64 7.55 8.24 5.83
N GLY A 65 6.23 8.11 5.69
CA GLY A 65 5.64 7.08 4.82
C GLY A 65 5.73 7.46 3.33
N PHE A 66 5.90 6.48 2.46
CA PHE A 66 5.79 6.65 1.00
C PHE A 66 4.40 6.20 0.55
N GLY A 67 3.77 6.95 -0.36
CA GLY A 67 2.46 6.58 -0.88
C GLY A 67 1.75 7.75 -1.55
N TYR A 68 0.42 7.70 -1.53
CA TYR A 68 -0.42 8.61 -2.31
C TYR A 68 -1.16 9.59 -1.39
N PRO A 69 -0.77 10.87 -1.37
CA PRO A 69 -1.48 11.89 -0.60
C PRO A 69 -2.93 12.09 -1.06
N LYS A 70 -3.24 11.71 -2.31
CA LYS A 70 -4.57 11.78 -2.90
C LYS A 70 -5.02 10.40 -3.42
N PHE A 71 -4.85 9.34 -2.62
CA PHE A 71 -5.23 7.98 -3.00
C PHE A 71 -6.70 7.89 -3.46
N VAL A 72 -7.65 8.43 -2.67
CA VAL A 72 -9.06 8.52 -3.09
C VAL A 72 -9.75 9.73 -2.46
N SER A 73 -10.58 10.43 -3.24
CA SER A 73 -11.38 11.56 -2.74
C SER A 73 -12.59 11.07 -1.94
N HIS A 74 -13.10 11.90 -1.02
CA HIS A 74 -14.30 11.54 -0.26
C HIS A 74 -15.55 11.47 -1.13
N GLU A 75 -15.59 12.19 -2.25
CA GLU A 75 -16.70 12.10 -3.19
C GLU A 75 -16.70 10.74 -3.91
N ILE A 76 -15.54 10.22 -4.32
CA ILE A 76 -15.45 8.88 -4.93
C ILE A 76 -15.90 7.80 -3.94
N LEU A 77 -15.55 7.91 -2.66
CA LEU A 77 -15.98 6.94 -1.64
C LEU A 77 -17.50 6.80 -1.54
N LYS A 78 -18.27 7.83 -1.88
CA LYS A 78 -19.75 7.83 -1.84
C LYS A 78 -20.40 7.25 -3.10
N THR A 79 -19.62 6.95 -4.14
CA THR A 79 -20.15 6.53 -5.45
C THR A 79 -20.49 5.04 -5.55
N ARG A 80 -19.95 4.21 -4.64
CA ARG A 80 -20.12 2.75 -4.60
C ARG A 80 -20.05 2.25 -3.16
N ASP A 81 -20.09 0.94 -2.97
CA ASP A 81 -19.99 0.29 -1.65
C ASP A 81 -18.55 0.26 -1.10
N TYR A 82 -17.75 1.32 -1.31
CA TYR A 82 -16.41 1.42 -0.74
C TYR A 82 -16.46 1.53 0.78
N VAL A 83 -17.43 2.32 1.31
CA VAL A 83 -17.77 2.36 2.73
C VAL A 83 -19.02 1.52 2.94
N LYS A 84 -18.93 0.48 3.76
CA LYS A 84 -20.05 -0.39 4.10
C LYS A 84 -19.94 -0.78 5.57
N ASP A 85 -21.06 -0.75 6.28
CA ASP A 85 -21.11 -1.02 7.73
C ASP A 85 -20.08 -0.18 8.51
N ASP A 86 -20.02 1.12 8.19
CA ASP A 86 -19.06 2.10 8.72
C ASP A 86 -17.59 1.69 8.60
N SER A 87 -17.26 0.88 7.59
CA SER A 87 -15.95 0.26 7.41
C SER A 87 -15.41 0.44 5.99
N LEU A 88 -14.09 0.65 5.89
CA LEU A 88 -13.30 0.60 4.66
C LEU A 88 -12.41 -0.64 4.69
N VAL A 89 -12.25 -1.33 3.56
CA VAL A 89 -11.36 -2.51 3.48
C VAL A 89 -10.23 -2.24 2.49
N PHE A 90 -9.01 -2.18 3.00
CA PHE A 90 -7.80 -2.04 2.19
C PHE A 90 -7.02 -3.35 2.14
N LYS A 91 -6.45 -3.67 0.98
CA LYS A 91 -5.38 -4.65 0.82
C LYS A 91 -4.11 -3.93 0.38
N VAL A 92 -3.01 -4.28 1.03
CA VAL A 92 -1.67 -3.95 0.58
C VAL A 92 -1.03 -5.26 0.17
N SER A 93 -0.60 -5.39 -1.08
CA SER A 93 0.14 -6.55 -1.56
C SER A 93 1.52 -6.17 -2.02
N VAL A 94 2.47 -7.04 -1.73
CA VAL A 94 3.83 -7.01 -2.25
C VAL A 94 3.94 -8.14 -3.26
N ASP A 95 4.27 -7.84 -4.51
CA ASP A 95 4.49 -8.86 -5.53
C ASP A 95 5.90 -9.44 -5.36
N ASN A 96 5.97 -10.69 -4.92
CA ASN A 96 7.21 -11.45 -4.78
C ASN A 96 7.30 -12.62 -5.77
N SER A 97 6.49 -12.60 -6.85
CA SER A 97 6.45 -13.70 -7.83
C SER A 97 7.76 -13.87 -8.62
N THR A 98 8.63 -12.86 -8.59
CA THR A 98 9.95 -12.85 -9.23
C THR A 98 11.09 -13.25 -8.29
N PHE A 99 10.79 -13.61 -7.04
CA PHE A 99 11.73 -14.15 -6.05
C PHE A 99 11.68 -15.67 -5.96
#